data_AF-A0A8B6EVZ2-F1
#
_entry.id   AF-A0A8B6EVZ2-F1
#
_cell.length_a   1.000
_cell.length_b   1.000
_cell.length_c   1.000
_cell.angle_alpha   90.00
_cell.angle_beta   90.00
_cell.angle_gamma   90.00
#
_symmetry.space_group_name_H-M   'P 1'
#
loop_
_entity.id
_entity.type
_entity.pdbx_description
1 polymer ?
#
loop_
_entity_poly.entity_id
_entity_poly.type
_entity_poly.pdbx_seq_one_letter_code
_entity_poly.pdbx_strand_id
1 'polypeptide(L)'
;MKMLQRRLSPVYVLAVIYMISIIGRASGSEKYGDCLKYRVGELKPVLLNGDRFCLTEKGYEYCKEFTCPPAACEQPLVTPYNKCLYCTGTCSYGGTVYQVGAGFQCLDGTNRCNCGAKNGVTTTLIAISPGSMCLKTTP
;
A
#
# COMPACT_ATOMS: atom_id res chain seq x y z
N MET A 1 -29.83 46.02 -16.03
CA MET A 1 -29.25 45.01 -15.12
C MET A 1 -27.73 45.15 -15.17
N LYS A 2 -27.07 45.66 -14.12
CA LYS A 2 -25.60 45.75 -14.04
C LYS A 2 -25.11 44.66 -13.08
N MET A 3 -24.40 43.67 -13.61
CA MET A 3 -23.75 42.66 -12.78
C MET A 3 -22.65 43.31 -11.94
N LEU A 4 -22.77 43.24 -10.62
CA LEU A 4 -21.78 43.73 -9.68
C LEU A 4 -20.63 42.71 -9.61
N GLN A 5 -19.55 42.92 -10.38
CA GLN A 5 -18.32 42.14 -10.20
C GLN A 5 -17.65 42.56 -8.88
N ARG A 6 -17.80 41.74 -7.82
CA ARG A 6 -17.05 41.88 -6.58
C ARG A 6 -15.56 41.68 -6.86
N ARG A 7 -14.78 42.77 -6.87
CA ARG A 7 -13.32 42.71 -6.89
C ARG A 7 -12.83 42.24 -5.52
N LEU A 8 -12.23 41.05 -5.45
CA LEU A 8 -11.61 40.57 -4.22
C LEU A 8 -10.38 41.43 -3.88
N SER A 9 -10.23 41.78 -2.61
CA SER A 9 -9.09 42.56 -2.12
C SER A 9 -7.78 41.79 -2.33
N PRO A 10 -6.71 42.43 -2.82
CA PRO A 10 -5.41 41.79 -2.99
C PRO A 10 -4.86 41.22 -1.67
N VAL A 11 -5.20 41.84 -0.54
CA VAL A 11 -4.84 41.34 0.80
C VAL A 11 -5.53 40.00 1.10
N TYR A 12 -6.78 39.87 0.69
CA TYR A 12 -7.53 38.62 0.87
C TYR A 12 -6.96 37.50 0.00
N VAL A 13 -6.59 37.81 -1.24
CA VAL A 13 -5.94 36.84 -2.14
C VAL A 13 -4.60 36.37 -1.57
N LEU A 14 -3.78 37.29 -1.05
CA LEU A 14 -2.50 36.95 -0.41
C LEU A 14 -2.69 36.12 0.87
N ALA A 15 -3.69 36.43 1.69
CA ALA A 15 -4.01 35.66 2.88
C ALA A 15 -4.45 34.23 2.54
N VAL A 16 -5.26 34.04 1.49
CA VAL A 16 -5.68 32.71 1.03
C VAL A 16 -4.50 31.90 0.49
N ILE A 17 -3.62 32.51 -0.32
CA ILE A 17 -2.40 31.84 -0.83
C ILE A 17 -1.49 31.43 0.33
N TYR A 18 -1.30 32.32 1.31
CA TYR A 18 -0.52 32.02 2.51
C TYR A 18 -1.13 30.83 3.26
N MET A 19 -2.44 30.82 3.51
CA MET A 19 -3.14 29.70 4.17
C MET A 19 -3.02 28.38 3.40
N ILE A 20 -3.11 28.39 2.06
CA ILE A 20 -2.92 27.19 1.22
C ILE A 20 -1.48 26.65 1.35
N SER A 21 -0.48 27.53 1.43
CA SER A 21 0.93 27.13 1.56
C SER A 21 1.27 26.48 2.92
N ILE A 22 0.52 26.79 3.99
CA ILE A 22 0.65 26.14 5.30
C ILE A 22 -0.05 24.77 5.32
N ILE A 23 -1.18 24.63 4.61
CA ILE A 23 -1.94 23.37 4.51
C ILE A 23 -1.23 22.35 3.60
N GLY A 24 -0.46 22.81 2.60
CA GLY A 24 0.28 21.96 1.65
C GLY A 24 1.47 21.17 2.22
N ARG A 25 1.76 21.28 3.54
CA ARG A 25 2.77 20.47 4.23
C ARG A 25 2.18 19.27 4.97
N ALA A 26 0.96 18.85 4.64
CA ALA A 26 0.49 17.54 5.04
C ALA A 26 1.41 16.49 4.40
N SER A 27 2.05 15.66 5.22
CA SER A 27 2.78 14.45 4.84
C SER A 27 1.94 13.61 3.88
N GLY A 28 2.20 13.80 2.59
CA GLY A 28 1.46 13.21 1.49
C GLY A 28 2.30 12.12 0.87
N SER A 29 1.76 10.90 0.86
CA SER A 29 2.34 9.80 0.11
C SER A 29 2.51 10.21 -1.36
N GLU A 30 3.73 10.09 -1.90
CA GLU A 30 3.97 10.24 -3.33
C GLU A 30 3.58 8.95 -4.06
N LYS A 31 3.13 9.01 -5.32
CA LYS A 31 2.99 7.80 -6.14
C LYS A 31 4.32 7.41 -6.78
N TYR A 32 4.60 6.12 -6.85
CA TYR A 32 5.72 5.54 -7.58
C TYR A 32 5.22 4.30 -8.35
N GLY A 33 4.87 4.48 -9.62
CA GLY A 33 4.09 3.50 -10.37
C GLY A 33 2.80 3.13 -9.62
N ASP A 34 2.61 1.84 -9.35
CA ASP A 34 1.46 1.31 -8.62
C ASP A 34 1.63 1.33 -7.09
N CYS A 35 2.72 1.89 -6.58
CA CYS A 35 3.02 1.95 -5.15
C CYS A 35 2.81 3.35 -4.58
N LEU A 36 2.59 3.39 -3.27
CA LEU A 36 2.72 4.59 -2.45
C LEU A 36 4.14 4.67 -1.91
N LYS A 37 4.74 5.85 -1.97
CA LYS A 37 6.11 6.13 -1.54
C LYS A 37 6.08 7.06 -0.34
N TYR A 38 6.71 6.61 0.74
CA TYR A 38 6.80 7.30 2.01
C TYR A 38 8.27 7.51 2.38
N ARG A 39 8.57 8.54 3.17
CA ARG A 39 9.87 8.61 3.85
C ARG A 39 9.91 7.55 4.95
N VAL A 40 11.08 6.96 5.17
CA VAL A 40 11.27 6.04 6.31
C VAL A 40 10.94 6.77 7.61
N GLY A 41 10.10 6.14 8.44
CA GLY A 41 9.63 6.71 9.70
C GLY A 41 8.41 7.63 9.58
N GLU A 42 7.92 7.89 8.37
CA GLU A 42 6.67 8.61 8.16
C GLU A 42 5.48 7.77 8.63
N LEU A 43 4.51 8.44 9.26
CA LEU A 43 3.25 7.82 9.67
C LEU A 43 2.45 7.42 8.44
N LYS A 44 2.18 6.12 8.30
CA LYS A 44 1.35 5.58 7.22
C LYS A 44 -0.09 5.42 7.71
N PRO A 45 -1.09 5.60 6.84
CA PRO A 45 -2.49 5.36 7.21
C PRO A 45 -2.69 3.96 7.78
N VAL A 46 -3.59 3.83 8.76
CA VAL A 46 -4.03 2.51 9.24
C VAL A 46 -4.92 1.90 8.18
N LEU A 47 -4.63 0.66 7.77
CA LEU A 47 -5.49 -0.09 6.86
C LEU A 47 -6.56 -0.84 7.65
N LEU A 48 -7.81 -0.40 7.53
CA LEU A 48 -8.94 -1.13 8.07
C LEU A 48 -9.26 -2.30 7.12
N ASN A 49 -9.05 -3.54 7.58
CA ASN A 49 -9.23 -4.75 6.76
C ASN A 49 -8.39 -4.77 5.47
N GLY A 50 -7.08 -4.52 5.62
CA GLY A 50 -6.14 -4.53 4.52
C GLY A 50 -4.78 -5.07 4.91
N ASP A 51 -3.98 -5.39 3.89
CA ASP A 51 -2.58 -5.79 4.01
C ASP A 51 -1.69 -4.74 3.33
N ARG A 52 -0.48 -4.57 3.83
CA ARG A 52 0.52 -3.66 3.25
C ARG A 52 1.85 -4.36 3.12
N PHE A 53 2.36 -4.40 1.90
CA PHE A 53 3.71 -4.90 1.61
C PHE A 53 4.59 -3.74 1.19
N CYS A 54 5.68 -3.49 1.94
CA CYS A 54 6.61 -2.40 1.66
C CYS A 54 8.03 -2.92 1.38
N LEU A 55 8.72 -2.28 0.44
CA LEU A 55 10.15 -2.42 0.22
C LEU A 55 10.85 -1.10 0.55
N THR A 56 12.00 -1.17 1.21
CA THR A 56 12.77 0.02 1.59
C THR A 56 13.97 0.21 0.67
N GLU A 57 14.12 1.40 0.09
CA GLU A 57 15.28 1.76 -0.72
C GLU A 57 15.61 3.25 -0.56
N LYS A 58 16.89 3.57 -0.34
CA LYS A 58 17.43 4.95 -0.29
C LYS A 58 16.64 5.90 0.61
N GLY A 59 16.23 5.44 1.80
CA GLY A 59 15.52 6.25 2.79
C GLY A 59 14.01 6.42 2.53
N TYR A 60 13.47 5.67 1.57
CA TYR A 60 12.03 5.63 1.28
C TYR A 60 11.48 4.21 1.41
N GLU A 61 10.20 4.11 1.78
CA GLU A 61 9.41 2.90 1.76
C GLU A 61 8.41 2.97 0.61
N TYR A 62 8.39 1.93 -0.23
CA TYR A 62 7.51 1.78 -1.37
C TYR A 62 6.52 0.68 -1.04
N CYS A 63 5.26 1.04 -0.86
CA CYS A 63 4.24 0.16 -0.33
C CYS A 63 3.14 -0.12 -1.35
N LYS A 64 2.79 -1.39 -1.51
CA LYS A 64 1.52 -1.82 -2.08
C LYS A 64 0.53 -2.12 -0.96
N GLU A 65 -0.70 -1.68 -1.17
CA GLU A 65 -1.80 -1.87 -0.23
C GLU A 65 -2.86 -2.74 -0.89
N PHE A 66 -3.48 -3.59 -0.09
CA PHE A 66 -4.45 -4.56 -0.55
C PHE A 66 -5.65 -4.55 0.38
N THR A 67 -6.84 -4.69 -0.20
CA THR A 67 -8.05 -4.96 0.59
C THR A 67 -8.14 -6.46 0.85
N CYS A 68 -8.45 -6.83 2.09
CA CYS A 68 -8.57 -8.22 2.47
C CYS A 68 -9.95 -8.78 2.13
N PRO A 69 -10.03 -9.96 1.48
CA PRO A 69 -11.29 -10.66 1.32
C PRO A 69 -11.79 -11.14 2.69
N PRO A 70 -13.11 -11.31 2.87
CA PRO A 70 -13.62 -11.97 4.06
C PRO A 70 -13.09 -13.40 4.14
N ALA A 71 -12.78 -13.86 5.35
CA ALA A 71 -12.37 -15.24 5.55
C ALA A 71 -13.57 -16.18 5.31
N ALA A 72 -13.36 -17.21 4.50
CA ALA A 72 -14.42 -18.15 4.09
C ALA A 72 -14.60 -19.33 5.07
N CYS A 73 -14.24 -19.18 6.35
CA CYS A 73 -14.32 -20.22 7.36
C CYS A 73 -14.92 -19.71 8.66
N GLU A 74 -15.47 -20.64 9.44
CA GLU A 74 -16.12 -20.38 10.72
C GLU A 74 -15.13 -19.85 11.78
N GLN A 75 -13.87 -20.31 11.74
CA GLN A 75 -12.82 -19.89 12.66
C GLN A 75 -11.58 -19.39 11.91
N PRO A 76 -11.54 -18.08 11.56
CA PRO A 76 -10.38 -17.49 10.92
C PRO A 76 -9.18 -17.36 11.87
N LEU A 77 -7.99 -17.56 11.33
CA LEU A 77 -6.73 -17.33 12.02
C LEU A 77 -6.37 -15.84 11.97
N VAL A 78 -6.06 -15.29 13.14
CA VAL A 78 -5.63 -13.89 13.31
C VAL A 78 -4.11 -13.81 13.19
N THR A 79 -3.62 -12.87 12.40
CA THR A 79 -2.19 -12.63 12.25
C THR A 79 -1.72 -11.42 13.06
N PRO A 80 -0.53 -11.47 13.65
CA PRO A 80 0.17 -10.25 14.02
C PRO A 80 0.62 -9.49 12.76
N TYR A 81 0.64 -8.15 12.83
CA TYR A 81 1.17 -7.23 11.80
C TYR A 81 0.32 -6.97 10.54
N ASN A 82 -1.00 -6.79 10.69
CA ASN A 82 -1.89 -6.26 9.63
C ASN A 82 -1.95 -7.09 8.34
N LYS A 83 -2.02 -8.43 8.44
CA LYS A 83 -2.32 -9.28 7.28
C LYS A 83 -3.79 -9.70 7.27
N CYS A 84 -4.27 -10.17 6.12
CA CYS A 84 -5.65 -10.64 6.00
C CYS A 84 -5.88 -11.90 6.83
N LEU A 85 -7.10 -12.02 7.35
CA LEU A 85 -7.57 -13.24 7.99
C LEU A 85 -7.59 -14.40 6.97
N TYR A 86 -7.22 -15.59 7.41
CA TYR A 86 -7.19 -16.78 6.57
C TYR A 86 -7.57 -18.03 7.37
N CYS A 87 -7.75 -19.14 6.68
CA CYS A 87 -8.24 -20.39 7.25
C CYS A 87 -7.11 -21.41 7.42
N THR A 88 -7.28 -22.39 8.32
CA THR A 88 -6.40 -23.56 8.39
C THR A 88 -6.27 -24.21 7.00
N GLY A 89 -5.03 -24.53 6.58
CA GLY A 89 -4.77 -25.04 5.23
C GLY A 89 -4.61 -23.98 4.13
N THR A 90 -4.58 -22.70 4.48
CA THR A 90 -4.38 -21.58 3.53
C THR A 90 -3.36 -20.56 4.01
N CYS A 91 -2.76 -19.79 3.11
CA CYS A 91 -1.88 -18.66 3.44
C CYS A 91 -2.51 -17.36 2.95
N SER A 92 -2.46 -16.30 3.77
CA SER A 92 -2.70 -14.95 3.30
C SER A 92 -1.41 -14.29 2.82
N TYR A 93 -1.45 -13.71 1.63
CA TYR A 93 -0.35 -12.92 1.08
C TYR A 93 -0.85 -11.87 0.11
N GLY A 94 -0.65 -10.59 0.42
CA GLY A 94 -0.96 -9.49 -0.52
C GLY A 94 -2.44 -9.39 -0.85
N GLY A 95 -3.32 -9.48 0.14
CA GLY A 95 -4.77 -9.46 -0.08
C GLY A 95 -5.34 -10.73 -0.71
N THR A 96 -4.53 -11.75 -0.98
CA THR A 96 -5.00 -13.00 -1.61
C THR A 96 -4.83 -14.18 -0.66
N VAL A 97 -5.78 -15.12 -0.70
CA VAL A 97 -5.73 -16.37 0.06
C VAL A 97 -5.33 -17.50 -0.89
N TYR A 98 -4.25 -18.19 -0.55
CA TYR A 98 -3.69 -19.29 -1.32
C TYR A 98 -3.87 -20.62 -0.58
N GLN A 99 -4.17 -21.69 -1.29
CA GLN A 99 -4.20 -23.05 -0.73
C GLN A 99 -2.77 -23.54 -0.46
N VAL A 100 -2.60 -24.36 0.58
CA VAL A 100 -1.32 -25.05 0.82
C VAL A 100 -0.91 -25.86 -0.42
N GLY A 101 0.35 -25.74 -0.81
CA GLY A 101 0.92 -26.30 -2.03
C GLY A 101 0.94 -25.32 -3.22
N ALA A 102 0.15 -24.25 -3.19
CA ALA A 102 0.09 -23.29 -4.30
C ALA A 102 1.41 -22.52 -4.46
N GLY A 103 1.94 -22.50 -5.69
CA GLY A 103 3.03 -21.61 -6.11
C GLY A 103 2.51 -20.41 -6.90
N PHE A 104 3.05 -19.23 -6.63
CA PHE A 104 2.62 -17.97 -7.26
C PHE A 104 3.79 -16.97 -7.37
N GLN A 105 3.61 -15.88 -8.11
CA GLN A 105 4.59 -14.80 -8.17
C GLN A 105 4.50 -13.93 -6.91
N CYS A 106 5.63 -13.65 -6.27
CA CYS A 106 5.68 -12.77 -5.10
C CYS A 106 5.35 -11.32 -5.48
N LEU A 107 4.96 -10.50 -4.49
CA LEU A 107 4.61 -9.10 -4.71
C LEU A 107 5.79 -8.25 -5.17
N ASP A 108 7.02 -8.66 -4.84
CA ASP A 108 8.25 -8.02 -5.33
C ASP A 108 8.43 -8.10 -6.86
N GLY A 109 7.57 -8.87 -7.55
CA GLY A 109 7.55 -9.01 -9.00
C GLY A 109 8.65 -9.89 -9.58
N THR A 110 9.54 -10.45 -8.75
CA THR A 110 10.74 -11.18 -9.18
C THR A 110 10.76 -12.59 -8.64
N ASN A 111 10.49 -12.77 -7.35
CA ASN A 111 10.58 -14.06 -6.70
C ASN A 111 9.33 -14.92 -6.93
N ARG A 112 9.49 -16.23 -6.76
CA ARG A 112 8.38 -17.18 -6.64
C ARG A 112 8.11 -17.44 -5.17
N CYS A 113 6.84 -17.42 -4.83
CA CYS A 113 6.31 -17.68 -3.51
C CYS A 113 5.57 -19.02 -3.51
N ASN A 114 5.57 -19.71 -2.38
CA ASN A 114 4.79 -20.91 -2.17
C ASN A 114 4.06 -20.85 -0.82
N CYS A 115 2.79 -21.25 -0.81
CA CYS A 115 2.06 -21.47 0.43
C CYS A 115 2.43 -22.84 0.98
N GLY A 116 3.33 -22.87 1.96
CA GLY A 116 3.83 -24.08 2.59
C GLY A 116 2.92 -24.62 3.69
N ALA A 117 3.27 -25.81 4.19
CA ALA A 117 2.62 -26.39 5.36
C ALA A 117 2.68 -25.44 6.56
N LYS A 118 1.68 -25.50 7.45
CA LYS A 118 1.51 -24.58 8.59
C LYS A 118 1.21 -23.13 8.18
N ASN A 119 0.59 -22.93 7.01
CA ASN A 119 0.04 -21.63 6.58
C ASN A 119 1.12 -20.53 6.36
N GLY A 120 2.39 -20.92 6.19
CA GLY A 120 3.51 -20.00 5.98
C GLY A 120 3.83 -19.82 4.50
N VAL A 121 4.19 -18.60 4.10
CA VAL A 121 4.69 -18.33 2.75
C VAL A 121 6.21 -18.40 2.73
N THR A 122 6.76 -19.23 1.84
CA THR A 122 8.19 -19.28 1.53
C THR A 122 8.46 -18.59 0.20
N THR A 123 9.66 -18.03 0.03
CA THR A 123 10.04 -17.27 -1.16
C THR A 123 11.40 -17.71 -1.68
N THR A 124 11.59 -17.67 -2.99
CA THR A 124 12.94 -17.65 -3.57
C THR A 124 13.66 -16.34 -3.22
N LEU A 125 14.99 -16.32 -3.30
CA LEU A 125 15.82 -15.16 -2.99
C LEU A 125 16.70 -14.78 -4.19
N ILE A 126 16.08 -14.30 -5.26
CA ILE A 126 16.75 -13.91 -6.50
C ILE A 126 17.18 -12.43 -6.42
N ALA A 127 16.21 -11.53 -6.33
CA ALA A 127 16.41 -10.10 -6.15
C ALA A 127 15.14 -9.45 -5.60
N ILE A 128 15.29 -8.29 -4.97
CA ILE A 128 14.18 -7.50 -4.42
C ILE A 128 14.47 -6.04 -4.74
N SER A 129 13.52 -5.35 -5.39
CA SER A 129 13.63 -3.92 -5.65
C SER A 129 12.25 -3.27 -5.73
N PRO A 130 12.11 -1.99 -5.33
CA PRO A 130 10.87 -1.24 -5.58
C PRO A 130 10.52 -1.16 -7.06
N GLY A 131 11.51 -1.07 -7.95
CA GLY A 131 11.28 -1.00 -9.39
C GLY A 131 10.55 -2.24 -9.92
N SER A 132 11.01 -3.44 -9.58
CA SER A 132 10.39 -4.70 -10.02
C SER A 132 8.98 -4.90 -9.47
N MET A 133 8.69 -4.35 -8.30
CA MET A 133 7.38 -4.38 -7.66
C MET A 133 6.40 -3.36 -8.25
N CYS A 134 6.86 -2.12 -8.43
CA CYS A 134 5.99 -0.95 -8.59
C CYS A 134 5.88 -0.46 -10.03
N LEU A 135 6.86 -0.72 -10.89
CA LEU A 135 6.96 -0.12 -12.24
C LEU A 135 6.66 -1.10 -13.38
N LYS A 136 6.18 -2.32 -13.10
CA LYS A 136 5.79 -3.24 -14.18
C LYS A 136 4.62 -2.66 -14.96
N THR A 137 4.82 -2.43 -16.25
CA THR A 137 3.76 -2.19 -17.22
C THR A 137 2.99 -3.49 -17.42
N THR A 138 1.68 -3.47 -17.17
CA THR A 138 0.76 -4.49 -17.68
C THR A 138 0.93 -4.56 -19.21
N PRO A 139 1.09 -5.74 -19.82
CA PRO A 139 1.04 -5.86 -21.27
C PRO A 139 -0.33 -5.43 -21.82
#